data_AF-A0AAU6BI40-F1
#
_entry.id   AF-A0AAU6BI40-F1
#
_cell.length_a   1.000
_cell.length_b   1.000
_cell.length_c   1.000
_cell.angle_alpha   90.00
_cell.angle_beta   90.00
_cell.angle_gamma   90.00
#
_symmetry.space_group_name_H-M   'P 1'
#
loop_
_entity.id
_entity.type
_entity.pdbx_description
1 polymer ?
#
loop_
_entity_poly.entity_id
_entity_poly.type
_entity_poly.pdbx_seq_one_letter_code
_entity_poly.pdbx_strand_id
1 'polypeptide(L)' 'MEDALEFYAEVRVVDSPDRPETLGKVGAILGITEPTDDRTAPAYAVLLDSDDSLIQFRREQIEPTGRMRMREDYY' A
#
# COMPACT_ATOMS: atom_id res chain seq x y z
N MET A 1 1.04 14.51 -12.91
CA MET A 1 1.94 13.67 -12.09
C MET A 1 1.08 13.15 -10.97
N GLU A 2 0.43 12.01 -11.22
CA GLU A 2 -0.57 11.46 -10.32
C GLU A 2 0.14 10.71 -9.19
N ASP A 3 0.22 11.36 -8.03
CA ASP A 3 0.19 10.80 -6.67
C ASP A 3 0.83 9.41 -6.45
N ALA A 4 2.04 9.20 -6.96
CA ALA A 4 2.79 7.98 -6.74
C ALA A 4 3.16 7.89 -5.25
N LEU A 5 2.68 6.85 -4.58
CA LEU A 5 2.97 6.63 -3.17
C LEU A 5 4.41 6.14 -3.00
N GLU A 6 5.06 6.59 -1.92
CA GLU A 6 6.47 6.31 -1.64
C GLU A 6 6.64 5.05 -0.78
N PHE A 7 7.83 4.48 -0.83
CA PHE A 7 8.23 3.42 0.08
C PHE A 7 8.11 3.88 1.54
N TYR A 8 7.64 2.99 2.41
CA TYR A 8 7.32 3.24 3.82
C TYR A 8 6.22 4.28 4.08
N ALA A 9 5.53 4.79 3.06
CA ALA A 9 4.33 5.56 3.29
C ALA A 9 3.30 4.70 4.03
N GLU A 10 2.74 5.25 5.11
CA GLU A 10 1.62 4.63 5.79
C GLU A 10 0.35 4.87 4.98
N VAL A 11 -0.37 3.78 4.72
CA VAL A 11 -1.58 3.79 3.92
C VAL A 11 -2.72 3.11 4.64
N ARG A 12 -3.94 3.57 4.36
CA ARG A 12 -5.17 2.92 4.77
C ARG A 12 -5.83 2.27 3.57
N VAL A 13 -6.31 1.03 3.74
CA VAL A 13 -7.12 0.36 2.73
C VAL A 13 -8.52 0.96 2.71
N VAL A 14 -8.94 1.48 1.56
CA VAL A 14 -10.25 2.11 1.35
C VAL A 14 -11.17 1.33 0.43
N ASP A 15 -10.62 0.38 -0.34
CA ASP A 15 -11.37 -0.56 -1.15
C ASP A 15 -10.62 -1.90 -1.22
N SER A 16 -11.33 -3.02 -1.05
CA SER A 16 -10.75 -4.36 -1.12
C SER A 16 -11.83 -5.42 -1.36
N PRO A 17 -12.36 -5.55 -2.58
CA PRO A 17 -13.46 -6.47 -2.90
C PRO A 17 -13.06 -7.94 -2.70
N ASP A 18 -11.79 -8.28 -2.97
CA ASP A 18 -11.27 -9.64 -2.83
C ASP A 18 -10.97 -10.02 -1.37
N ARG A 19 -10.76 -9.02 -0.50
CA ARG A 19 -10.40 -9.19 0.92
C ARG A 19 -11.08 -8.14 1.80
N PRO A 20 -12.41 -8.18 1.99
CA PRO A 20 -13.15 -7.18 2.74
C PRO A 20 -12.68 -7.05 4.19
N GLU A 21 -12.07 -8.09 4.78
CA GLU A 21 -11.45 -8.05 6.11
C GLU A 21 -10.24 -7.10 6.22
N THR A 22 -9.72 -6.61 5.08
CA THR A 22 -8.63 -5.63 5.04
C THR A 22 -9.12 -4.19 5.04
N LEU A 23 -10.41 -3.97 4.78
CA LEU A 23 -10.98 -2.63 4.68
C LEU A 23 -10.79 -1.83 5.97
N GLY A 24 -10.29 -0.60 5.84
CA GLY A 24 -10.01 0.30 6.96
C GLY A 24 -8.72 -0.01 7.74
N LYS A 25 -8.06 -1.14 7.46
CA LYS A 25 -6.76 -1.46 8.07
C LYS A 25 -5.67 -0.51 7.56
N VAL A 26 -4.66 -0.33 8.40
CA VAL A 26 -3.49 0.49 8.12
C VAL A 26 -2.27 -0.41 7.97
N GLY A 27 -1.33 0.02 7.12
CA GLY A 27 -0.07 -0.67 6.89
C GLY A 27 0.94 0.23 6.22
N ALA A 28 2.10 -0.32 5.88
CA ALA A 28 3.15 0.41 5.17
C ALA A 28 3.47 -0.21 3.82
N ILE A 29 3.81 0.63 2.85
CA ILE A 29 4.30 0.20 1.55
C ILE A 29 5.73 -0.35 1.70
N LEU A 30 5.91 -1.63 1.43
CA LEU A 30 7.23 -2.29 1.41
C LEU A 30 7.63 -2.77 0.01
N GLY A 31 6.82 -2.47 -1.01
CA GLY A 31 7.12 -2.80 -2.39
C GLY A 31 6.29 -1.95 -3.34
N ILE A 32 6.93 -1.49 -4.42
CA ILE A 32 6.26 -0.81 -5.53
C ILE A 32 6.64 -1.56 -6.78
N THR A 33 5.64 -2.06 -7.50
CA THR A 33 5.83 -2.68 -8.80
C THR A 33 5.46 -1.66 -9.86
N GLU A 34 6.48 -1.10 -10.50
CA GLU A 34 6.33 -0.24 -11.67
C GLU A 34 6.09 -1.12 -12.91
N PRO A 35 4.97 -0.97 -13.62
CA PRO A 35 4.71 -1.74 -14.81
C PRO A 35 5.57 -1.26 -15.98
N THR A 36 5.87 -2.16 -16.91
CA THR A 36 6.69 -1.87 -18.09
C THR A 36 5.94 -1.08 -19.17
N ASP A 37 4.61 -1.02 -19.10
CA ASP A 37 3.75 -0.23 -20.02
C ASP A 37 3.09 0.90 -19.24
N ASP A 38 3.24 2.13 -19.73
CA ASP A 38 2.74 3.39 -19.13
C ASP A 38 1.21 3.43 -18.95
N ARG A 39 0.48 2.52 -19.61
CA ARG A 39 -0.99 2.42 -19.49
C ARG A 39 -1.44 1.57 -18.31
N THR A 40 -0.51 0.89 -17.65
CA THR A 40 -0.81 0.06 -16.48
C THR A 40 -0.52 0.86 -15.23
N ALA A 41 -1.43 0.86 -14.26
CA ALA A 41 -1.21 1.52 -12.98
C ALA A 41 -0.18 0.74 -12.14
N PRO A 42 0.65 1.43 -11.32
CA PRO A 42 1.53 0.78 -10.37
C PRO A 42 0.74 -0.02 -9.33
N ALA A 43 1.38 -1.07 -8.82
CA ALA A 43 0.87 -1.84 -7.70
C ALA A 43 1.77 -1.69 -6.47
N TYR A 44 1.14 -1.72 -5.30
CA TYR A 44 1.76 -1.44 -4.02
C TYR A 44 1.64 -2.66 -3.11
N ALA A 45 2.76 -3.20 -2.68
CA ALA A 45 2.80 -4.24 -1.66
C ALA A 45 2.79 -3.59 -0.27
N VAL A 46 1.73 -3.84 0.49
CA VAL A 46 1.48 -3.26 1.80
C VAL A 46 1.54 -4.35 2.86
N LEU A 47 2.37 -4.17 3.88
CA LEU A 47 2.35 -4.98 5.09
C LEU A 47 1.35 -4.34 6.07
N LEU A 48 0.26 -5.05 6.38
CA LEU A 48 -0.79 -4.54 7.27
C LEU A 48 -0.40 -4.73 8.74
N ASP A 49 -0.66 -3.76 9.60
CA ASP A 49 -0.31 -3.88 11.05
C ASP A 49 -1.05 -5.06 11.73
N SER A 50 -2.23 -5.44 11.20
CA SER A 50 -3.04 -6.52 11.79
C SER A 50 -2.72 -7.91 11.26
N ASP A 51 -1.93 -8.01 10.21
CA ASP A 51 -1.68 -9.25 9.48
C ASP A 51 -0.23 -9.23 9.03
N ASP A 52 0.61 -10.16 9.49
CA ASP A 52 2.04 -10.27 9.12
C ASP A 52 2.25 -10.64 7.63
N SER A 53 1.23 -10.41 6.81
CA SER A 53 1.11 -10.74 5.41
C SER A 53 1.28 -9.49 4.55
N LEU A 54 2.14 -9.59 3.54
CA LEU A 54 2.23 -8.61 2.46
C LEU A 54 1.09 -8.82 1.46
N ILE A 55 0.28 -7.78 1.26
CA ILE A 55 -0.85 -7.80 0.34
C ILE A 55 -0.65 -6.72 -0.73
N GLN A 56 -0.91 -7.07 -1.99
CA GLN A 56 -0.82 -6.16 -3.12
C GLN A 56 -2.12 -5.40 -3.31
N PHE A 57 -2.03 -4.08 -3.45
CA PHE A 57 -3.13 -3.16 -3.72
C PHE A 57 -2.83 -2.26 -4.92
N ARG A 58 -3.89 -1.78 -5.59
CA ARG A 58 -3.81 -0.72 -6.59
C ARG A 58 -3.84 0.65 -5.92
N ARG A 59 -3.42 1.70 -6.65
CA ARG A 59 -3.43 3.09 -6.13
C ARG A 59 -4.80 3.51 -5.60
N GLU A 60 -5.89 3.13 -6.27
CA GLU A 60 -7.27 3.48 -5.92
C GLU A 60 -7.80 2.77 -4.66
N GLN A 61 -7.14 1.69 -4.24
CA GLN A 61 -7.57 0.86 -3.11
C GLN A 61 -6.98 1.32 -1.78
N ILE A 62 -6.00 2.22 -1.82
CA ILE A 62 -5.26 2.69 -0.66
C ILE A 62 -5.12 4.22 -0.68
N GLU A 63 -5.18 4.81 0.51
CA GLU A 63 -4.98 6.24 0.70
C GLU A 63 -3.82 6.53 1.65
N PRO A 64 -2.95 7.49 1.35
CA PRO A 64 -1.90 7.88 2.28
C PRO A 64 -2.52 8.51 3.53
N THR A 65 -2.05 8.13 4.70
CA THR A 65 -2.49 8.75 5.96
C THR A 65 -1.74 10.06 6.25
N GLY A 66 -0.72 10.37 5.44
CA GLY A 66 0.22 11.48 5.65
C GLY A 66 1.35 11.15 6.63
N ARG A 67 1.40 9.92 7.15
CA ARG A 67 2.51 9.43 7.98
C ARG A 67 3.47 8.60 7.13
N MET A 68 4.74 8.62 7.51
CA MET A 68 5.74 7.69 7.01
C MET A 68 6.18 6.80 8.17
N ARG A 69 6.28 5.50 7.92
CA ARG A 69 6.89 4.55 8.85
C ARG A 69 8.40 4.58 8.68
N MET A 70 9.12 4.28 9.76
CA MET A 70 10.58 4.22 9.74
C MET A 70 11.01 2.78 9.50
N ARG A 71 12.12 2.59 8.78
CA ARG A 71 12.70 1.26 8.54
C ARG A 71 13.00 0.48 9.83
N GLU A 72 13.26 1.20 10.93
CA GLU A 72 13.49 0.65 12.28
C GLU A 72 12.26 -0.05 12.89
N ASP A 73 11.06 0.16 12.33
CA ASP A 73 9.83 -0.53 12.76
C ASP A 73 9.76 -1.98 12.24
N TYR A 74 10.60 -2.34 11.26
CA TYR A 74 10.55 -3.60 10.51
C TYR A 74 11.84 -4.44 10.60
N TYR A 75 12.86 -4.01 11.34
CA TYR A 75 14.17 -4.68 11.50
C TYR A 75 14.71 -4.62 12.93
#